data_AF-A0A7V0ZIG8-F1
#
_entry.id   AF-A0A7V0ZIG8-F1
#
_cell.length_a   1.000
_cell.length_b   1.000
_cell.length_c   1.000
_cell.angle_alpha   90.00
_cell.angle_beta   90.00
_cell.angle_gamma   90.00
#
_symmetry.space_group_name_H-M   'P 1'
#
loop_
_entity.id
_entity.type
_entity.pdbx_description
1 polymer ?
#
loop_
_entity_poly.entity_id
_entity_poly.type
_entity_poly.pdbx_seq_one_letter_code
_entity_poly.pdbx_strand_id
1 'polypeptide(L)' 'DGILDCVVEISGSHKIGKYIPGTQIPVVEESELFDHQPEYALLLSWHIADELIPKLIQKGFKGGFIIPLENPHIVKGL' A
#
# COMPACT_ATOMS: atom_id res chain seq x y z
N ASP A 1 -7.96 -4.25 16.66
CA ASP A 1 -8.27 -4.70 15.30
C ASP A 1 -8.61 -3.50 14.42
N GLY A 2 -7.71 -3.20 13.49
CA GLY A 2 -7.90 -2.17 12.46
C GLY A 2 -8.29 -2.80 11.13
N ILE A 3 -8.90 -2.04 10.23
CA ILE A 3 -9.26 -2.48 8.87
C ILE A 3 -8.00 -2.68 7.99
N LEU A 4 -6.88 -2.02 8.34
CA LEU A 4 -5.57 -2.15 7.71
C LEU A 4 -4.51 -2.39 8.79
N ASP A 5 -3.52 -3.22 8.49
CA ASP A 5 -2.39 -3.48 9.40
C ASP A 5 -1.43 -2.28 9.48
N CYS A 6 -1.16 -1.63 8.35
CA CYS A 6 -0.33 -0.44 8.25
C CYS A 6 -0.59 0.34 6.94
N VAL A 7 -0.05 1.56 6.86
CA VAL A 7 0.13 2.29 5.61
C VAL A 7 1.62 2.43 5.33
N VAL A 8 2.03 2.10 4.11
CA VAL A 8 3.43 2.20 3.70
C VAL A 8 3.71 3.53 3.00
N GLU A 9 4.90 4.09 3.25
CA GLU A 9 5.41 5.30 2.61
C GLU A 9 6.85 5.09 2.14
N ILE A 10 7.27 5.86 1.14
CA ILE A 10 8.63 5.77 0.60
C ILE A 10 9.69 6.14 1.65
N SER A 11 10.86 5.50 1.55
CA SER A 11 12.05 5.83 2.33
C SER A 11 12.29 7.35 2.41
N GLY A 12 12.47 7.86 3.63
CA GLY A 12 12.72 9.29 3.91
C GLY A 12 11.47 10.14 4.13
N SER A 13 10.26 9.58 4.00
CA SER A 13 9.01 10.29 4.30
C SER A 13 8.90 10.69 5.77
N HIS A 14 8.60 11.96 6.06
CA HIS A 14 8.36 12.48 7.42
C HIS A 14 7.09 11.93 8.10
N LYS A 15 6.34 11.08 7.39
CA LYS A 15 5.17 10.40 7.93
C LYS A 15 5.53 9.07 8.60
N ILE A 16 6.67 8.46 8.24
CA ILE A 16 7.12 7.20 8.84
C ILE A 16 7.29 7.37 10.35
N GLY A 17 6.81 6.38 11.12
CA GLY A 17 6.80 6.40 12.59
C GLY A 17 5.63 7.17 13.19
N LYS A 18 4.71 7.70 12.36
CA LYS A 18 3.44 8.31 12.80
C LYS A 18 2.28 7.34 12.56
N TYR A 19 1.07 7.81 12.82
CA TYR A 19 -0.17 7.07 12.63
C TYR A 19 -1.11 7.85 11.71
N ILE A 20 -1.97 7.12 10.99
CA ILE A 20 -3.03 7.74 10.19
C ILE A 20 -3.98 8.49 11.14
N PRO A 21 -4.25 9.79 10.92
CA PRO A 21 -5.07 10.60 11.81
C PRO A 21 -6.46 9.99 12.08
N GLY A 22 -6.88 9.99 13.34
CA GLY A 22 -8.16 9.41 13.76
C GLY A 22 -8.16 7.88 13.84
N THR A 23 -7.02 7.22 13.63
CA THR A 23 -6.88 5.75 13.71
C THR A 23 -5.64 5.35 14.52
N GLN A 24 -5.48 4.04 14.73
CA GLN A 24 -4.26 3.44 15.28
C GLN A 24 -3.41 2.75 14.20
N ILE A 25 -3.68 3.02 12.92
CA ILE A 25 -2.95 2.39 11.80
C ILE A 25 -1.58 3.06 11.69
N PRO A 26 -0.46 2.32 11.88
CA PRO A 26 0.87 2.88 11.80
C PRO A 26 1.25 3.21 10.36
N VAL A 27 2.07 4.25 10.19
CA VAL A 27 2.73 4.57 8.93
C VAL A 27 4.17 4.08 8.99
N VAL A 28 4.50 3.13 8.13
CA VAL A 28 5.78 2.42 8.08
C VAL A 28 6.47 2.65 6.74
N GLU A 29 7.72 2.21 6.62
CA GLU A 29 8.48 2.30 5.37
C GLU A 29 8.03 1.18 4.40
N GLU A 30 8.16 1.42 3.10
CA GLU A 30 7.66 0.51 2.06
C GLU A 30 8.35 -0.86 1.96
N SER A 31 9.54 -1.06 2.55
CA SER A 31 10.16 -2.39 2.71
C SER A 31 9.21 -3.39 3.35
N GLU A 32 8.36 -2.96 4.29
CA GLU A 32 7.35 -3.79 4.93
C GLU A 32 6.40 -4.46 3.92
N LEU A 33 6.07 -3.78 2.81
CA LEU A 33 5.24 -4.35 1.75
C LEU A 33 5.95 -5.50 1.02
N PHE A 34 7.26 -5.35 0.77
CA PHE A 34 8.06 -6.28 0.00
C PHE A 34 8.58 -7.45 0.84
N ASP A 35 8.81 -7.25 2.13
CA ASP A 35 9.29 -8.27 3.04
C ASP A 35 8.15 -9.19 3.52
N HIS A 36 6.98 -8.61 3.85
CA HIS A 36 5.85 -9.39 4.37
C HIS A 36 4.94 -9.98 3.29
N GLN A 37 4.94 -9.43 2.07
CA GLN A 37 4.18 -9.96 0.92
C GLN A 37 2.70 -10.27 1.25
N PRO A 38 1.90 -9.28 1.70
CA PRO A 38 0.49 -9.49 1.94
C PRO A 38 -0.26 -9.90 0.67
N GLU A 39 -1.38 -10.61 0.82
CA GLU A 39 -2.18 -11.08 -0.32
C GLU A 39 -2.71 -9.90 -1.16
N TYR A 40 -3.02 -8.78 -0.51
CA TYR A 40 -3.48 -7.56 -1.17
C TYR A 40 -2.88 -6.29 -0.56
N ALA A 41 -2.63 -5.30 -1.41
CA ALA A 41 -2.37 -3.92 -1.02
C ALA A 41 -3.54 -3.01 -1.43
N LEU A 42 -4.06 -2.21 -0.49
CA LEU A 42 -5.05 -1.17 -0.79
C LEU A 42 -4.34 0.08 -1.32
N LEU A 43 -4.63 0.48 -2.55
CA LEU A 43 -4.05 1.68 -3.16
C LEU A 43 -4.83 2.93 -2.72
N LEU A 44 -4.39 3.54 -1.62
CA LEU A 44 -4.92 4.85 -1.18
C LEU A 44 -4.63 5.96 -2.20
N SER A 45 -3.49 5.89 -2.89
CA SER A 45 -3.11 6.78 -4.01
C SER A 45 -3.67 6.26 -5.35
N TRP A 46 -4.95 5.92 -5.39
CA TRP A 46 -5.61 5.25 -6.52
C TRP A 46 -5.52 6.02 -7.84
N HIS A 47 -5.51 7.36 -7.82
CA HIS A 47 -5.44 8.20 -9.03
C HIS A 47 -4.19 7.95 -9.89
N ILE A 48 -3.13 7.37 -9.31
CA ILE A 48 -1.87 7.07 -10.00
C ILE A 48 -1.62 5.55 -10.10
N ALA A 49 -2.66 4.73 -9.98
CA ALA A 49 -2.54 3.27 -9.95
C ALA A 49 -1.77 2.72 -11.16
N ASP A 50 -2.06 3.22 -12.36
CA ASP A 50 -1.42 2.78 -13.62
C ASP A 50 0.11 2.99 -13.62
N GLU A 51 0.58 4.02 -12.92
CA GLU A 51 2.03 4.28 -12.76
C GLU A 51 2.63 3.58 -11.54
N LEU A 52 1.86 3.43 -10.47
CA LEU A 52 2.34 2.96 -9.18
C LEU A 52 2.43 1.43 -9.14
N ILE A 53 1.43 0.72 -9.67
CA ILE A 53 1.38 -0.75 -9.68
C ILE A 53 2.63 -1.35 -10.34
N PRO A 54 3.04 -0.95 -11.56
CA PRO A 54 4.24 -1.52 -12.20
C PRO A 54 5.51 -1.28 -11.38
N LYS A 55 5.62 -0.12 -10.71
CA LYS A 55 6.78 0.20 -9.85
C LYS A 55 6.81 -0.71 -8.61
N LEU A 56 5.67 -0.94 -7.97
CA LEU A 56 5.59 -1.82 -6.80
C LEU A 56 5.88 -3.28 -7.16
N ILE A 57 5.39 -3.75 -8.31
CA ILE A 57 5.73 -5.08 -8.86
C ILE A 57 7.24 -5.17 -9.14
N GLN A 58 7.82 -4.17 -9.80
CA GLN A 58 9.26 -4.14 -10.10
C GLN A 58 10.13 -4.14 -8.83
N LYS A 59 9.66 -3.50 -7.75
CA LYS A 59 10.31 -3.50 -6.44
C LYS A 59 10.11 -4.80 -5.66
N GLY A 60 9.27 -5.71 -6.15
CA GLY A 60 9.18 -7.09 -5.68
C GLY A 60 7.89 -7.45 -4.97
N PHE A 61 6.86 -6.59 -4.95
CA PHE A 61 5.55 -6.96 -4.40
C PHE A 61 4.83 -7.95 -5.33
N LYS A 62 4.32 -9.06 -4.76
CA LYS A 62 3.71 -10.17 -5.50
C LYS A 62 2.20 -10.31 -5.28
N GLY A 63 1.64 -9.58 -4.32
CA GLY A 63 0.20 -9.63 -4.02
C GLY A 63 -0.65 -8.89 -5.06
N GLY A 64 -1.97 -8.97 -4.88
CA GLY A 64 -2.92 -8.19 -5.66
C GLY A 64 -3.05 -6.75 -5.17
N PHE A 65 -3.73 -5.92 -5.94
CA PHE A 65 -4.01 -4.53 -5.61
C PHE A 65 -5.52 -4.32 -5.54
N ILE A 66 -5.98 -3.71 -4.45
CA ILE A 66 -7.36 -3.24 -4.30
C ILE A 66 -7.35 -1.76 -4.68
N ILE A 67 -8.08 -1.40 -5.74
CA ILE A 67 -8.30 -0.01 -6.14
C ILE A 67 -9.69 0.38 -5.63
N PRO A 68 -9.79 1.27 -4.62
CA PRO A 68 -11.07 1.55 -3.96
C PRO A 68 -11.98 2.52 -4.73
N LEU A 69 -11.44 3.29 -5.67
CA LEU A 69 -12.15 4.38 -6.36
C LEU A 69 -11.69 4.53 -7.82
N GLU A 70 -12.50 5.07 -8.74
CA GLU A 70 -13.92 5.46 -8.56
C GLU A 70 -14.89 4.28 -8.54
N ASN A 71 -14.55 3.17 -9.22
CA ASN A 71 -15.28 1.90 -9.18
C ASN A 71 -14.41 0.82 -8.54
N PRO A 72 -14.75 0.30 -7.34
CA PRO A 72 -13.91 -0.67 -6.63
C PRO A 72 -13.63 -1.92 -7.46
N HIS A 73 -12.35 -2.28 -7.62
CA HIS A 73 -11.94 -3.47 -8.33
C HIS A 73 -10.58 -3.99 -7.86
N ILE A 74 -10.25 -5.21 -8.27
CA ILE A 74 -8.99 -5.88 -7.96
C ILE A 74 -8.16 -5.98 -9.23
N VAL A 75 -6.89 -5.60 -9.13
CA VAL A 75 -5.86 -5.91 -10.12
C VAL A 75 -5.00 -7.03 -9.56
N LYS A 76 -4.89 -8.15 -10.28
CA LYS A 76 -4.05 -9.26 -9.83
C LYS A 76 -2.58 -8.89 -9.95
N GLY A 77 -1.79 -9.22 -8.93
CA GLY A 77 -0.33 -9.32 -9.07
C GLY A 77 0.00 -10.40 -10.11
N LEU A 78 1.16 -10.28 -10.75
CA LEU A 78 1.64 -11.24 -11.76
C LEU A 78 1.60 -12.69 -11.24
#